data_AF-A0AAX2F102-F1
#
_entry.id   AF-A0AAX2F102-F1
#
_cell.length_a   1.000
_cell.length_b   1.000
_cell.length_c   1.000
_cell.angle_alpha   90.00
_cell.angle_beta   90.00
_cell.angle_gamma   90.00
#
_symmetry.space_group_name_H-M   'P 1'
#
loop_
_entity.id
_entity.type
_entity.pdbx_description
1 polymer ?
#
loop_
_entity_poly.entity_id
_entity_poly.type
_entity_poly.pdbx_seq_one_letter_code
_entity_poly.pdbx_strand_id
1 'polypeptide(L)'
;MAMVRGMNTNGAERLHQWCGASAQHVRDMSTMITYQSLEVYMVLTSFNYEKNKFYDVKSNLNVRSYSGDRYFMWDAKKQYWTGWEWKNNLPDGQPTTSTQANSPNYAKSASDNRWYNVIIGNYAVNKASVTCKDMPNVNEMVWYAEKGDPHSDTQELWTVMGHLYKGGMWIKKKANISGFNANKTPDNKDLRKIQESTDRVYSSILSTPLSAAEASQYFYLPAMGNYLEGRLNGIGYVGSYWSSSIYPDTGEHKFFSYMFWFTPSRIKIVGTSRGYGFWTRPFE
;
A
#
# COMPACT_ATOMS: atom_id res chain seq x y z
N MET A 1 18.89 23.93 -18.07
CA MET A 1 17.45 24.25 -18.14
C MET A 1 16.76 23.04 -18.76
N ALA A 2 16.10 22.20 -17.95
CA ALA A 2 15.55 20.92 -18.39
C ALA A 2 14.13 21.10 -18.93
N MET A 3 13.88 20.73 -20.18
CA MET A 3 12.53 20.47 -20.69
C MET A 3 12.20 18.99 -20.51
N VAL A 4 11.06 18.72 -19.90
CA VAL A 4 10.47 17.38 -19.84
C VAL A 4 9.32 17.34 -20.85
N ARG A 5 9.30 16.33 -21.73
CA ARG A 5 8.11 15.98 -22.51
C ARG A 5 7.65 14.60 -22.06
N GLY A 6 6.35 14.49 -21.80
CA GLY A 6 5.75 13.37 -21.11
C GLY A 6 5.54 12.12 -21.96
N MET A 7 5.41 11.01 -21.23
CA MET A 7 5.07 9.69 -21.73
C MET A 7 3.65 9.68 -22.27
N ASN A 8 3.50 9.34 -23.54
CA ASN A 8 2.27 8.74 -24.07
C ASN A 8 2.49 7.24 -24.15
N THR A 9 1.47 6.47 -23.77
CA THR A 9 1.49 4.99 -23.69
C THR A 9 1.58 4.28 -25.05
N ASN A 10 2.00 4.95 -26.12
CA ASN A 10 2.37 4.34 -27.40
C ASN A 10 3.31 5.29 -28.17
N GLY A 11 4.55 4.86 -28.44
CA GLY A 11 5.42 5.45 -29.47
C GLY A 11 6.59 6.31 -28.97
N ALA A 12 7.80 5.78 -29.12
CA ALA A 12 9.12 6.42 -29.21
C ALA A 12 9.28 7.87 -28.69
N GLU A 13 9.99 8.06 -27.58
CA GLU A 13 10.46 9.37 -27.13
C GLU A 13 11.78 9.76 -27.81
N ARG A 14 11.83 10.95 -28.41
CA ARG A 14 13.03 11.55 -29.01
C ARG A 14 13.80 12.36 -27.95
N LEU A 15 15.05 11.97 -27.68
CA LEU A 15 15.98 12.72 -26.83
C LEU A 15 16.91 13.61 -27.68
N HIS A 16 17.03 14.89 -27.33
CA HIS A 16 18.15 15.73 -27.74
C HIS A 16 19.23 15.69 -26.64
N GLN A 17 20.44 15.24 -26.96
CA GLN A 17 21.53 15.03 -25.99
C GLN A 17 22.58 16.15 -26.04
N TRP A 18 23.06 16.58 -24.86
CA TRP A 18 24.34 17.28 -24.67
C TRP A 18 25.33 16.35 -23.94
N CYS A 19 26.62 16.49 -24.28
CA CYS A 19 27.74 15.62 -23.88
C CYS A 19 28.00 15.57 -22.36
N GLY A 20 28.20 14.36 -21.83
CA GLY A 20 28.59 14.06 -20.45
C GLY A 20 27.77 12.88 -19.91
N ALA A 21 28.43 11.87 -19.32
CA ALA A 21 27.88 10.60 -18.81
C ALA A 21 26.34 10.61 -18.60
N SER A 22 25.60 10.00 -19.52
CA SER A 22 24.15 10.13 -19.55
C SER A 22 23.48 9.23 -18.51
N ALA A 23 23.17 9.78 -17.34
CA ALA A 23 22.08 9.29 -16.50
C ALA A 23 20.74 9.60 -17.18
N GLN A 24 20.02 8.57 -17.62
CA GLN A 24 18.62 8.75 -18.03
C GLN A 24 17.75 8.91 -16.78
N HIS A 25 16.86 9.91 -16.79
CA HIS A 25 15.93 10.18 -15.70
C HIS A 25 14.56 9.63 -16.07
N VAL A 26 14.14 8.53 -15.44
CA VAL A 26 12.73 8.12 -15.51
C VAL A 26 11.97 8.92 -14.45
N ARG A 27 11.15 9.88 -14.89
CA ARG A 27 10.25 10.65 -14.03
C ARG A 27 8.80 10.33 -14.41
N ASP A 28 8.02 9.84 -13.46
CA ASP A 28 6.57 9.92 -13.55
C ASP A 28 6.14 11.35 -13.19
N MET A 29 5.77 12.15 -14.19
CA MET A 29 5.36 13.55 -13.97
C MET A 29 3.99 13.68 -13.29
N SER A 30 3.19 12.62 -13.24
CA SER A 30 1.82 12.66 -12.69
C SER A 30 1.78 12.46 -11.16
N THR A 31 2.83 11.90 -10.57
CA THR A 31 2.97 11.67 -9.12
C THR A 31 3.72 12.80 -8.40
N MET A 32 4.14 13.85 -9.11
CA MET A 32 4.97 14.92 -8.56
C MET A 32 4.16 15.95 -7.77
N ILE A 33 4.27 15.85 -6.43
CA ILE A 33 4.52 16.89 -5.38
C ILE A 33 3.87 16.38 -4.08
N THR A 34 4.60 15.84 -3.09
CA THR A 34 5.27 16.66 -2.04
C THR A 34 6.46 16.01 -1.32
N TYR A 35 6.94 14.81 -1.70
CA TYR A 35 8.13 14.21 -1.07
C TYR A 35 9.05 13.58 -2.11
N GLN A 36 10.10 14.31 -2.51
CA GLN A 36 11.17 13.94 -3.44
C GLN A 36 10.71 13.48 -4.84
N SER A 37 11.30 14.08 -5.88
CA SER A 37 11.22 13.53 -7.23
C SER A 37 11.74 12.08 -7.21
N LEU A 38 10.97 11.14 -7.76
CA LEU A 38 11.46 9.80 -8.00
C LEU A 38 12.40 9.85 -9.21
N GLU A 39 13.68 9.63 -8.97
CA GLU A 39 14.70 9.55 -10.03
C GLU A 39 15.28 8.13 -10.02
N VAL A 40 15.09 7.40 -11.11
CA VAL A 40 15.71 6.09 -11.34
C VAL A 40 16.90 6.28 -12.26
N TYR A 41 18.08 5.85 -11.82
CA TYR A 41 19.32 5.89 -12.58
C TYR A 41 19.57 4.52 -13.19
N MET A 42 19.64 4.44 -14.52
CA MET A 42 20.00 3.22 -15.23
C MET A 42 21.46 3.26 -15.69
N VAL A 43 22.22 2.21 -15.38
CA VAL A 43 23.56 2.02 -15.93
C VAL A 43 23.41 1.33 -17.28
N LEU A 44 23.72 2.05 -18.35
CA LEU A 44 23.76 1.48 -19.69
C LEU A 44 25.15 0.88 -19.96
N THR A 45 25.19 -0.23 -20.67
CA THR A 45 26.45 -0.75 -21.21
C THR A 45 27.09 0.28 -22.13
N SER A 46 28.43 0.35 -22.14
CA SER A 46 29.14 1.24 -23.06
C SER A 46 28.72 0.95 -24.50
N PHE A 47 28.29 1.99 -25.20
CA PHE A 47 27.82 1.92 -26.57
C PHE A 47 28.33 3.14 -27.34
N ASN A 48 28.80 2.93 -28.57
CA ASN A 48 29.30 4.00 -29.41
C ASN A 48 28.13 4.60 -30.21
N TYR A 49 27.61 5.72 -29.72
CA TYR A 49 26.53 6.43 -30.37
C TYR A 49 27.07 7.28 -31.53
N GLU A 50 26.69 6.92 -32.76
CA GLU A 50 26.97 7.76 -33.94
C GLU A 50 26.06 8.99 -33.99
N LYS A 51 26.61 10.11 -34.48
CA LYS A 51 25.89 11.38 -34.66
C LYS A 51 24.67 11.19 -35.58
N ASN A 52 23.55 11.82 -35.22
CA ASN A 52 22.29 11.84 -35.98
C ASN A 52 21.58 10.47 -36.15
N LYS A 53 21.92 9.45 -35.34
CA LYS A 53 21.17 8.19 -35.30
C LYS A 53 20.29 8.12 -34.04
N PHE A 54 19.14 7.47 -34.18
CA PHE A 54 18.25 7.14 -33.06
C PHE A 54 18.56 5.72 -32.59
N TYR A 55 18.65 5.54 -31.27
CA TYR A 55 18.94 4.25 -30.66
C TYR A 55 17.87 3.96 -29.62
N ASP A 56 17.21 2.81 -29.77
CA ASP A 56 16.30 2.31 -28.75
C ASP A 56 17.11 1.73 -27.59
N VAL A 57 17.02 2.40 -26.45
CA VAL A 57 17.60 1.88 -25.21
C VAL A 57 16.54 1.00 -24.55
N LYS A 58 16.73 -0.32 -24.65
CA LYS A 58 15.88 -1.28 -23.93
C LYS A 58 16.26 -1.25 -22.45
N SER A 59 15.42 -0.62 -21.63
CA SER A 59 15.52 -0.69 -20.17
C SER A 59 14.79 -1.92 -19.64
N ASN A 60 15.49 -2.79 -18.91
CA ASN A 60 14.87 -3.88 -18.16
C ASN A 60 14.66 -3.44 -16.70
N LEU A 61 13.76 -2.49 -16.48
CA LEU A 61 13.33 -2.15 -15.12
C LEU A 61 12.33 -3.22 -14.65
N ASN A 62 12.84 -4.27 -14.03
CA ASN A 62 12.02 -5.34 -13.46
C ASN A 62 11.53 -4.93 -12.06
N VAL A 63 10.43 -4.19 -12.00
CA VAL A 63 9.80 -3.74 -10.76
C VAL A 63 8.53 -4.52 -10.48
N ARG A 64 8.23 -4.75 -9.19
CA ARG A 64 7.01 -5.45 -8.78
C ARG A 64 5.79 -4.67 -9.26
N SER A 65 4.84 -5.36 -9.88
CA SER A 65 3.56 -4.78 -10.25
C SER A 65 2.47 -5.25 -9.29
N TYR A 66 1.73 -4.31 -8.74
CA TYR A 66 0.61 -4.56 -7.85
C TYR A 66 -0.72 -4.20 -8.52
N SER A 67 -1.78 -4.88 -8.10
CA SER A 67 -3.12 -4.62 -8.59
C SER A 67 -3.74 -3.40 -7.89
N GLY A 68 -4.26 -2.46 -8.69
CA GLY A 68 -5.09 -1.34 -8.24
C GLY A 68 -6.55 -1.71 -7.93
N ASP A 69 -6.95 -2.96 -8.18
CA ASP A 69 -8.35 -3.44 -8.08
C ASP A 69 -8.63 -4.12 -6.73
N ARG A 70 -7.83 -3.80 -5.70
CA ARG A 70 -7.85 -4.48 -4.39
C ARG A 70 -8.12 -3.55 -3.21
N TYR A 71 -8.71 -2.39 -3.46
CA TYR A 71 -9.18 -1.53 -2.37
C TYR A 71 -10.58 -1.96 -1.96
N PHE A 72 -10.84 -2.13 -0.67
CA PHE A 72 -12.16 -2.52 -0.15
C PHE A 72 -12.54 -1.65 1.04
N MET A 73 -13.82 -1.32 1.16
CA MET A 73 -14.40 -1.07 2.48
C MET A 73 -14.35 -2.36 3.30
N TRP A 74 -14.29 -2.28 4.62
CA TRP A 74 -14.01 -3.45 5.45
C TRP A 74 -15.03 -4.58 5.21
N ASP A 75 -14.50 -5.75 4.84
CA ASP A 75 -15.25 -6.98 4.57
C ASP A 75 -16.43 -6.83 3.57
N ALA A 76 -16.35 -5.85 2.66
CA ALA A 76 -17.34 -5.65 1.60
C ALA A 76 -17.36 -6.82 0.61
N LYS A 77 -18.47 -7.00 -0.13
CA LYS A 77 -18.61 -8.07 -1.14
C LYS A 77 -17.89 -7.76 -2.44
N LYS A 78 -17.71 -6.47 -2.75
CA LYS A 78 -17.07 -5.97 -3.96
C LYS A 78 -16.04 -4.89 -3.62
N GLN A 79 -15.04 -4.74 -4.50
CA GLN A 79 -13.97 -3.75 -4.32
C GLN A 79 -14.49 -2.32 -4.48
N TYR A 80 -13.87 -1.39 -3.78
CA TYR A 80 -14.27 0.01 -3.55
C TYR A 80 -14.64 0.74 -4.85
N TRP A 81 -13.96 0.40 -5.95
CA TRP A 81 -14.12 1.02 -7.26
C TRP A 81 -14.83 0.13 -8.29
N THR A 82 -15.58 -0.90 -7.87
CA THR A 82 -16.30 -1.76 -8.84
C THR A 82 -17.22 -0.92 -9.73
N GLY A 83 -17.04 -0.98 -11.06
CA GLY A 83 -17.75 -0.18 -12.05
C GLY A 83 -17.12 1.19 -12.34
N TRP A 84 -16.13 1.59 -11.55
CA TRP A 84 -15.43 2.88 -11.60
C TRP A 84 -13.91 2.70 -11.60
N GLU A 85 -13.43 1.52 -12.00
CA GLU A 85 -12.03 1.14 -11.93
C GLU A 85 -11.16 2.06 -12.80
N TRP A 86 -9.94 2.30 -12.33
CA TRP A 86 -8.94 3.14 -12.99
C TRP A 86 -8.72 2.75 -14.47
N LYS A 87 -8.77 1.46 -14.79
CA LYS A 87 -8.60 0.94 -16.16
C LYS A 87 -9.72 1.33 -17.15
N ASN A 88 -10.88 1.74 -16.65
CA ASN A 88 -12.01 2.14 -17.50
C ASN A 88 -11.89 3.60 -17.97
N ASN A 89 -10.95 4.39 -17.42
CA ASN A 89 -10.73 5.80 -17.76
C ASN A 89 -12.01 6.65 -17.76
N LEU A 90 -12.90 6.39 -16.79
CA LEU A 90 -14.16 7.12 -16.66
C LEU A 90 -13.93 8.51 -16.05
N PRO A 91 -14.70 9.53 -16.48
CA PRO A 91 -14.79 10.79 -15.75
C PRO A 91 -15.21 10.50 -14.30
N ASP A 92 -14.54 11.14 -13.35
CA ASP A 92 -14.73 10.91 -11.92
C ASP A 92 -14.60 9.43 -11.51
N GLY A 93 -13.79 8.65 -12.24
CA GLY A 93 -13.40 7.30 -11.87
C GLY A 93 -12.41 7.25 -10.70
N GLN A 94 -11.87 6.07 -10.43
CA GLN A 94 -10.88 5.85 -9.38
C GLN A 94 -9.66 6.78 -9.52
N PRO A 95 -9.37 7.64 -8.53
CA PRO A 95 -8.14 8.42 -8.53
C PRO A 95 -6.92 7.51 -8.38
N THR A 96 -5.93 7.67 -9.25
CA THR A 96 -4.69 6.89 -9.30
C THR A 96 -3.50 7.63 -8.69
N THR A 97 -3.62 8.95 -8.43
CA THR A 97 -2.59 9.76 -7.75
C THR A 97 -3.18 10.57 -6.59
N SER A 98 -2.33 11.04 -5.65
CA SER A 98 -2.77 11.83 -4.49
C SER A 98 -3.12 13.28 -4.80
N THR A 99 -2.83 13.74 -6.03
CA THR A 99 -3.07 15.12 -6.50
C THR A 99 -4.41 15.25 -7.23
N GLN A 100 -5.01 14.14 -7.65
CA GLN A 100 -6.33 14.12 -8.26
C GLN A 100 -7.41 14.51 -7.25
N ALA A 101 -8.48 15.14 -7.76
CA ALA A 101 -9.68 15.39 -6.99
C ALA A 101 -10.29 14.08 -6.47
N ASN A 102 -11.04 14.17 -5.38
CA ASN A 102 -11.79 13.03 -4.88
C ASN A 102 -12.91 12.66 -5.86
N SER A 103 -13.12 11.38 -6.08
CA SER A 103 -14.27 10.91 -6.86
C SER A 103 -15.49 10.72 -5.96
N PRO A 104 -16.69 11.14 -6.38
CA PRO A 104 -17.92 10.93 -5.62
C PRO A 104 -18.47 9.49 -5.74
N ASN A 105 -17.84 8.62 -6.55
CA ASN A 105 -18.39 7.33 -6.99
C ASN A 105 -18.04 6.14 -6.07
N TYR A 106 -17.71 6.40 -4.81
CA TYR A 106 -17.63 5.35 -3.78
C TYR A 106 -19.02 5.03 -3.21
N ALA A 107 -19.17 3.87 -2.57
CA ALA A 107 -20.44 3.46 -1.96
C ALA A 107 -20.85 4.41 -0.81
N LYS A 108 -22.13 4.75 -0.72
CA LYS A 108 -22.69 5.66 0.31
C LYS A 108 -23.81 5.04 1.16
N SER A 109 -24.23 3.83 0.82
CA SER A 109 -25.33 3.15 1.49
C SER A 109 -25.23 1.63 1.38
N ALA A 110 -25.91 0.93 2.28
CA ALA A 110 -25.86 -0.53 2.39
C ALA A 110 -26.49 -1.30 1.22
N SER A 111 -27.18 -0.63 0.29
CA SER A 111 -27.68 -1.26 -0.94
C SER A 111 -26.58 -1.50 -1.97
N ASP A 112 -25.43 -0.82 -1.84
CA ASP A 112 -24.25 -1.04 -2.67
C ASP A 112 -23.42 -2.21 -2.14
N ASN A 113 -23.11 -3.20 -2.99
CA ASN A 113 -22.29 -4.35 -2.62
C ASN A 113 -20.84 -4.01 -2.26
N ARG A 114 -20.40 -2.79 -2.53
CA ARG A 114 -19.09 -2.25 -2.12
C ARG A 114 -19.12 -1.65 -0.71
N TRP A 115 -20.31 -1.50 -0.11
CA TRP A 115 -20.46 -1.03 1.27
C TRP A 115 -19.89 -2.04 2.25
N TYR A 116 -19.29 -1.54 3.34
CA TYR A 116 -18.70 -2.38 4.37
C TYR A 116 -19.71 -3.29 5.06
N ASN A 117 -19.17 -4.36 5.65
CA ASN A 117 -19.95 -5.24 6.50
C ASN A 117 -20.33 -4.54 7.82
N VAL A 118 -21.64 -4.46 8.09
CA VAL A 118 -22.23 -3.82 9.27
C VAL A 118 -22.44 -4.80 10.43
N ILE A 119 -21.82 -5.99 10.41
CA ILE A 119 -21.93 -6.96 11.50
C ILE A 119 -21.52 -6.30 12.84
N ILE A 120 -22.39 -6.49 13.83
CA ILE A 120 -22.25 -6.00 15.21
C ILE A 120 -22.40 -7.16 16.19
N GLY A 121 -21.83 -7.05 17.38
CA GLY A 121 -22.01 -8.02 18.48
C GLY A 121 -20.70 -8.64 18.97
N ASN A 122 -20.80 -9.80 19.62
CA ASN A 122 -19.70 -10.46 20.35
C ASN A 122 -18.41 -10.61 19.53
N TYR A 123 -17.39 -9.83 19.90
CA TYR A 123 -16.09 -9.69 19.22
C TYR A 123 -15.35 -11.02 18.97
N ALA A 124 -15.54 -12.02 19.84
CA ALA A 124 -14.93 -13.34 19.69
C ALA A 124 -15.59 -14.19 18.57
N VAL A 125 -16.83 -13.88 18.22
CA VAL A 125 -17.65 -14.63 17.25
C VAL A 125 -17.77 -13.88 15.92
N ASN A 126 -17.80 -12.54 15.98
CA ASN A 126 -17.97 -11.69 14.81
C ASN A 126 -16.60 -11.28 14.24
N LYS A 127 -16.18 -12.02 13.22
CA LYS A 127 -14.99 -11.73 12.41
C LYS A 127 -15.38 -11.52 10.94
N ALA A 128 -14.46 -10.97 10.16
CA ALA A 128 -14.61 -10.89 8.72
C ALA A 128 -14.91 -12.26 8.11
N SER A 129 -15.81 -12.29 7.12
CA SER A 129 -16.32 -13.53 6.50
C SER A 129 -16.30 -13.51 4.98
N VAL A 130 -15.99 -12.36 4.38
CA VAL A 130 -16.02 -12.12 2.93
C VAL A 130 -14.62 -11.78 2.44
N THR A 131 -14.31 -10.51 2.16
CA THR A 131 -13.04 -10.10 1.55
C THR A 131 -11.92 -9.91 2.57
N CYS A 132 -12.25 -9.69 3.84
CA CYS A 132 -11.27 -9.55 4.90
C CYS A 132 -11.03 -10.83 5.70
N LYS A 133 -11.71 -11.94 5.37
CA LYS A 133 -11.67 -13.20 6.16
C LYS A 133 -10.28 -13.82 6.30
N ASP A 134 -9.44 -13.64 5.28
CA ASP A 134 -8.07 -14.20 5.20
C ASP A 134 -7.00 -13.16 5.58
N MET A 135 -7.40 -11.99 6.10
CA MET A 135 -6.47 -10.98 6.62
C MET A 135 -5.98 -11.37 8.01
N PRO A 136 -4.77 -10.91 8.42
CA PRO A 136 -4.30 -11.15 9.78
C PRO A 136 -5.29 -10.60 10.79
N ASN A 137 -5.54 -11.38 11.84
CA ASN A 137 -6.32 -10.90 12.97
C ASN A 137 -5.48 -9.92 13.81
N VAL A 138 -6.12 -9.18 14.71
CA VAL A 138 -5.43 -8.13 15.50
C VAL A 138 -4.25 -8.67 16.32
N ASN A 139 -4.31 -9.90 16.84
CA ASN A 139 -3.20 -10.48 17.60
C ASN A 139 -1.99 -10.75 16.70
N GLU A 140 -2.22 -11.26 15.49
CA GLU A 140 -1.16 -11.47 14.48
C GLU A 140 -0.54 -10.13 14.05
N MET A 141 -1.36 -9.10 13.85
CA MET A 141 -0.89 -7.74 13.56
C MET A 141 0.04 -7.20 14.66
N VAL A 142 -0.28 -7.46 15.93
CA VAL A 142 0.58 -7.09 17.06
C VAL A 142 1.90 -7.87 17.03
N TRP A 143 1.89 -9.17 16.72
CA TRP A 143 3.14 -9.93 16.54
C TRP A 143 4.02 -9.35 15.44
N TYR A 144 3.44 -9.05 14.28
CA TYR A 144 4.16 -8.43 13.17
C TYR A 144 4.74 -7.06 13.54
N ALA A 145 3.99 -6.24 14.28
CA ALA A 145 4.45 -4.90 14.65
C ALA A 145 5.53 -4.92 15.75
N GLU A 146 5.40 -5.81 16.73
CA GLU A 146 6.24 -5.81 17.93
C GLU A 146 7.47 -6.72 17.82
N LYS A 147 7.29 -7.90 17.22
CA LYS A 147 8.31 -8.96 17.12
C LYS A 147 8.66 -9.31 15.68
N GLY A 148 7.94 -8.73 14.71
CA GLY A 148 8.19 -8.90 13.29
C GLY A 148 9.36 -8.08 12.76
N ASP A 149 10.12 -7.41 13.63
CA ASP A 149 11.38 -6.74 13.28
C ASP A 149 11.23 -5.83 12.05
N PRO A 150 10.41 -4.78 12.14
CA PRO A 150 10.03 -3.99 10.96
C PRO A 150 11.20 -3.17 10.40
N HIS A 151 11.48 -3.33 9.09
CA HIS A 151 12.41 -2.50 8.35
C HIS A 151 11.67 -1.64 7.32
N SER A 152 11.69 -0.31 7.52
CA SER A 152 11.22 0.62 6.51
C SER A 152 12.14 0.58 5.30
N ASP A 153 11.55 0.40 4.13
CA ASP A 153 12.26 0.47 2.87
C ASP A 153 11.73 1.63 2.04
N THR A 154 12.52 2.69 1.96
CA THR A 154 12.15 3.91 1.21
C THR A 154 12.61 3.86 -0.24
N GLN A 155 13.20 2.75 -0.70
CA GLN A 155 13.86 2.65 -2.00
C GLN A 155 13.27 1.57 -2.91
N GLU A 156 12.68 0.49 -2.37
CA GLU A 156 12.02 -0.56 -3.16
C GLU A 156 10.98 0.05 -4.09
N LEU A 157 11.18 -0.16 -5.40
CA LEU A 157 10.35 0.37 -6.47
C LEU A 157 9.22 -0.61 -6.81
N TRP A 158 8.03 -0.06 -7.06
CA TRP A 158 6.88 -0.83 -7.49
C TRP A 158 5.90 -0.01 -8.32
N THR A 159 5.09 -0.69 -9.13
CA THR A 159 4.07 -0.05 -9.98
C THR A 159 2.67 -0.42 -9.53
N VAL A 160 1.74 0.52 -9.66
CA VAL A 160 0.30 0.29 -9.47
C VAL A 160 -0.48 1.34 -10.25
N MET A 161 -1.62 0.95 -10.84
CA MET A 161 -2.50 1.86 -11.60
C MET A 161 -1.78 2.70 -12.67
N GLY A 162 -0.74 2.14 -13.31
CA GLY A 162 0.03 2.83 -14.35
C GLY A 162 1.13 3.78 -13.85
N HIS A 163 1.32 3.89 -12.53
CA HIS A 163 2.30 4.80 -11.91
C HIS A 163 3.45 4.04 -11.24
N LEU A 164 4.62 4.67 -11.20
CA LEU A 164 5.79 4.17 -10.49
C LEU A 164 5.91 4.85 -9.12
N TYR A 165 6.04 4.03 -8.08
CA TYR A 165 6.23 4.47 -6.69
C TYR A 165 7.44 3.78 -6.07
N LYS A 166 7.85 4.31 -4.91
CA LYS A 166 8.76 3.65 -3.98
C LYS A 166 8.18 3.70 -2.58
N GLY A 167 8.67 2.85 -1.70
CA GLY A 167 8.33 2.92 -0.28
C GLY A 167 7.45 1.77 0.19
N GLY A 168 7.76 1.26 1.38
CA GLY A 168 7.03 0.19 2.03
C GLY A 168 7.77 -0.29 3.27
N MET A 169 7.47 -1.51 3.70
CA MET A 169 8.07 -2.08 4.89
C MET A 169 8.22 -3.59 4.76
N TRP A 170 9.39 -4.07 5.15
CA TRP A 170 9.66 -5.49 5.36
C TRP A 170 9.30 -5.87 6.78
N ILE A 171 8.62 -7.00 6.91
CA ILE A 171 8.20 -7.56 8.19
C ILE A 171 8.51 -9.06 8.18
N LYS A 172 9.09 -9.57 9.26
CA LYS A 172 9.43 -10.97 9.45
C LYS A 172 8.18 -11.84 9.35
N LYS A 173 8.27 -12.94 8.61
CA LYS A 173 7.21 -13.95 8.47
C LYS A 173 6.93 -14.63 9.80
N LYS A 174 5.68 -15.04 10.04
CA LYS A 174 5.25 -15.71 11.28
C LYS A 174 6.11 -16.93 11.65
N ALA A 175 6.57 -17.68 10.65
CA ALA A 175 7.44 -18.85 10.84
C ALA A 175 8.81 -18.49 11.46
N ASN A 176 9.25 -17.24 11.33
CA ASN A 176 10.52 -16.74 11.83
C ASN A 176 10.38 -15.86 13.08
N ILE A 177 9.16 -15.67 13.59
CA ILE A 177 8.91 -14.94 14.83
C ILE A 177 8.84 -15.94 15.99
N SER A 178 9.85 -15.91 16.87
CA SER A 178 9.89 -16.80 18.02
C SER A 178 8.70 -16.58 18.95
N GLY A 179 8.01 -17.67 19.31
CA GLY A 179 6.84 -17.64 20.20
C GLY A 179 5.53 -17.17 19.55
N PHE A 180 5.50 -16.97 18.22
CA PHE A 180 4.32 -16.48 17.51
C PHE A 180 3.04 -17.23 17.89
N ASN A 181 1.97 -16.49 18.16
CA ASN A 181 0.67 -17.04 18.53
C ASN A 181 -0.46 -16.26 17.86
N ALA A 182 -1.22 -16.90 16.97
CA ALA A 182 -2.31 -16.23 16.26
C ALA A 182 -3.51 -15.86 17.18
N ASN A 183 -3.60 -16.44 18.37
CA ASN A 183 -4.72 -16.23 19.29
C ASN A 183 -4.41 -15.23 20.41
N LYS A 184 -3.14 -14.89 20.62
CA LYS A 184 -2.73 -14.00 21.70
C LYS A 184 -1.54 -13.13 21.29
N THR A 185 -1.50 -11.90 21.77
CA THR A 185 -0.37 -10.99 21.64
C THR A 185 0.87 -11.48 22.42
N PRO A 186 2.06 -10.86 22.21
CA PRO A 186 3.27 -11.15 22.99
C PRO A 186 3.08 -10.98 24.51
N ASP A 187 2.21 -10.07 24.94
CA ASP A 187 1.81 -9.88 26.35
C ASP A 187 0.67 -10.81 26.80
N ASN A 188 0.45 -11.92 26.09
CA ASN A 188 -0.49 -13.01 26.42
C ASN A 188 -1.97 -12.59 26.51
N LYS A 189 -2.39 -11.55 25.76
CA LYS A 189 -3.79 -11.08 25.68
C LYS A 189 -4.43 -11.47 24.35
N ASP A 190 -5.72 -11.80 24.37
CA ASP A 190 -6.51 -11.95 23.14
C ASP A 190 -7.32 -10.66 22.92
N LEU A 191 -6.82 -9.76 22.08
CA LEU A 191 -7.44 -8.44 21.89
C LEU A 191 -8.83 -8.53 21.25
N ARG A 192 -9.16 -9.65 20.60
CA ARG A 192 -10.49 -9.92 20.03
C ARG A 192 -11.58 -10.10 21.11
N LYS A 193 -11.20 -10.15 22.39
CA LYS A 193 -12.12 -10.36 23.53
C LYS A 193 -12.23 -9.16 24.45
N ILE A 194 -11.49 -8.09 24.16
CA ILE A 194 -11.42 -6.89 25.00
C ILE A 194 -12.47 -5.89 24.51
N GLN A 195 -13.16 -5.20 25.43
CA GLN A 195 -14.25 -4.26 25.11
C GLN A 195 -13.86 -2.79 25.29
N GLU A 196 -12.61 -2.52 25.61
CA GLU A 196 -12.02 -1.19 25.73
C GLU A 196 -11.04 -0.93 24.56
N SER A 197 -10.55 0.30 24.46
CA SER A 197 -9.52 0.65 23.47
C SER A 197 -8.27 -0.23 23.66
N THR A 198 -7.78 -0.80 22.56
CA THR A 198 -6.55 -1.61 22.56
C THR A 198 -5.55 -1.10 21.53
N ASP A 199 -5.61 0.19 21.20
CA ASP A 199 -4.72 0.82 20.26
C ASP A 199 -3.25 0.59 20.64
N ARG A 200 -2.43 0.22 19.66
CA ARG A 200 -0.99 0.03 19.84
C ARG A 200 -0.20 0.86 18.85
N VAL A 201 0.92 1.41 19.33
CA VAL A 201 1.85 2.20 18.52
C VAL A 201 3.27 1.68 18.76
N TYR A 202 3.98 1.43 17.67
CA TYR A 202 5.36 0.95 17.69
C TYR A 202 6.23 1.89 16.86
N SER A 203 7.30 2.42 17.46
CA SER A 203 8.21 3.38 16.81
C SER A 203 9.61 2.81 16.56
N SER A 204 9.85 1.57 16.98
CA SER A 204 11.10 0.84 16.73
C SER A 204 11.11 0.28 15.31
N ILE A 205 11.30 1.17 14.33
CA ILE A 205 11.39 0.81 12.92
C ILE A 205 12.84 0.97 12.47
N LEU A 206 13.42 -0.09 11.92
CA LEU A 206 14.77 -0.07 11.38
C LEU A 206 14.77 0.54 9.98
N SER A 207 15.81 1.29 9.65
CA SER A 207 16.04 1.83 8.29
C SER A 207 17.20 1.14 7.57
N THR A 208 17.91 0.25 8.27
CA THR A 208 19.00 -0.55 7.69
C THR A 208 18.41 -1.51 6.66
N PRO A 209 18.88 -1.48 5.40
CA PRO A 209 18.42 -2.40 4.36
C PRO A 209 18.71 -3.85 4.75
N LEU A 210 17.78 -4.75 4.45
CA LEU A 210 18.00 -6.19 4.58
C LEU A 210 18.93 -6.67 3.47
N SER A 211 19.83 -7.61 3.79
CA SER A 211 20.53 -8.36 2.76
C SER A 211 19.55 -9.27 1.99
N ALA A 212 19.96 -9.71 0.80
CA ALA A 212 19.15 -10.63 -0.01
C ALA A 212 18.83 -11.95 0.73
N ALA A 213 19.75 -12.43 1.56
CA ALA A 213 19.55 -13.64 2.36
C ALA A 213 18.51 -13.43 3.47
N GLU A 214 18.60 -12.32 4.19
CA GLU A 214 17.64 -11.97 5.25
C GLU A 214 16.25 -11.73 4.69
N ALA A 215 16.12 -11.04 3.54
CA ALA A 215 14.84 -10.73 2.92
C ALA A 215 13.94 -11.96 2.67
N SER A 216 14.53 -13.16 2.51
CA SER A 216 13.77 -14.42 2.38
C SER A 216 12.92 -14.76 3.62
N GLN A 217 13.32 -14.28 4.79
CA GLN A 217 12.63 -14.46 6.08
C GLN A 217 11.50 -13.46 6.31
N TYR A 218 11.37 -12.46 5.43
CA TYR A 218 10.44 -11.33 5.54
C TYR A 218 9.44 -11.37 4.38
N PHE A 219 8.30 -10.72 4.57
CA PHE A 219 7.39 -10.32 3.50
C PHE A 219 7.40 -8.79 3.39
N TYR A 220 7.12 -8.29 2.19
CA TYR A 220 7.14 -6.86 1.91
C TYR A 220 5.72 -6.32 1.79
N LEU A 221 5.39 -5.26 2.54
CA LEU A 221 4.16 -4.49 2.41
C LEU A 221 4.45 -3.14 1.70
N PRO A 222 3.92 -2.91 0.48
CA PRO A 222 4.06 -1.61 -0.18
C PRO A 222 3.26 -0.51 0.54
N ALA A 223 3.71 0.74 0.45
CA ALA A 223 2.96 1.88 0.95
C ALA A 223 1.79 2.24 0.00
N MET A 224 0.72 1.45 0.04
CA MET A 224 -0.42 1.55 -0.90
C MET A 224 -1.37 2.74 -0.66
N GLY A 225 -1.15 3.51 0.39
CA GLY A 225 -2.07 4.56 0.79
C GLY A 225 -3.45 4.02 1.14
N ASN A 226 -4.46 4.88 1.01
CA ASN A 226 -5.85 4.56 1.29
C ASN A 226 -6.79 5.52 0.57
N TYR A 227 -8.03 5.08 0.35
CA TYR A 227 -9.13 5.92 -0.07
C TYR A 227 -9.96 6.39 1.12
N LEU A 228 -10.07 7.71 1.29
CA LEU A 228 -11.01 8.34 2.22
C LEU A 228 -12.03 9.09 1.38
N GLU A 229 -13.29 8.65 1.41
CA GLU A 229 -14.39 9.32 0.69
C GLU A 229 -14.05 9.60 -0.79
N GLY A 230 -13.47 8.60 -1.45
CA GLY A 230 -13.06 8.67 -2.85
C GLY A 230 -11.77 9.42 -3.16
N ARG A 231 -11.03 9.92 -2.16
CA ARG A 231 -9.70 10.52 -2.33
C ARG A 231 -8.58 9.52 -2.07
N LEU A 232 -7.63 9.36 -2.99
CA LEU A 232 -6.41 8.60 -2.75
C LEU A 232 -5.44 9.42 -1.89
N ASN A 233 -5.01 8.86 -0.76
CA ASN A 233 -4.10 9.52 0.17
C ASN A 233 -2.87 8.66 0.44
N GLY A 234 -1.71 9.31 0.58
CA GLY A 234 -0.50 8.72 1.17
C GLY A 234 0.15 7.58 0.37
N ILE A 235 -0.25 7.34 -0.88
CA ILE A 235 0.40 6.33 -1.73
C ILE A 235 1.91 6.64 -1.88
N GLY A 236 2.76 5.62 -1.73
CA GLY A 236 4.22 5.73 -1.66
C GLY A 236 4.78 6.10 -0.27
N TYR A 237 3.94 6.44 0.71
CA TYR A 237 4.39 6.85 2.05
C TYR A 237 3.69 6.11 3.21
N VAL A 238 2.39 5.85 3.06
CA VAL A 238 1.54 5.22 4.06
C VAL A 238 1.15 3.82 3.60
N GLY A 239 1.27 2.82 4.48
CA GLY A 239 0.57 1.55 4.33
C GLY A 239 -0.69 1.53 5.18
N SER A 240 -1.83 1.15 4.60
CA SER A 240 -3.09 0.95 5.32
C SER A 240 -3.71 -0.38 4.91
N TYR A 241 -3.86 -1.29 5.86
CA TYR A 241 -4.25 -2.67 5.61
C TYR A 241 -5.33 -3.13 6.59
N TRP A 242 -6.37 -3.78 6.09
CA TRP A 242 -7.44 -4.32 6.93
C TRP A 242 -7.03 -5.52 7.75
N SER A 243 -7.58 -5.62 8.96
CA SER A 243 -7.63 -6.85 9.74
C SER A 243 -8.89 -7.65 9.46
N SER A 244 -8.87 -8.94 9.77
CA SER A 244 -10.08 -9.76 9.89
C SER A 244 -10.85 -9.51 11.21
N SER A 245 -10.27 -8.74 12.14
CA SER A 245 -10.84 -8.46 13.46
C SER A 245 -11.62 -7.14 13.52
N ILE A 246 -12.75 -7.17 14.22
CA ILE A 246 -13.56 -6.01 14.56
C ILE A 246 -12.91 -5.23 15.71
N TYR A 247 -12.98 -3.89 15.65
CA TYR A 247 -12.52 -3.03 16.73
C TYR A 247 -13.60 -2.93 17.83
N PRO A 248 -13.23 -2.86 19.12
CA PRO A 248 -14.17 -2.67 20.22
C PRO A 248 -15.07 -1.45 20.01
N ASP A 249 -16.39 -1.64 20.13
CA ASP A 249 -17.35 -0.53 20.19
C ASP A 249 -17.27 0.11 21.58
N THR A 250 -16.51 1.19 21.66
CA THR A 250 -16.35 2.00 22.87
C THR A 250 -17.47 3.04 23.03
N GLY A 251 -18.55 2.96 22.25
CA GLY A 251 -19.60 3.99 22.15
C GLY A 251 -19.21 5.14 21.21
N GLU A 252 -17.93 5.51 21.16
CA GLU A 252 -17.36 6.50 20.24
C GLU A 252 -17.01 5.91 18.86
N HIS A 253 -16.76 4.59 18.79
CA HIS A 253 -16.19 3.91 17.62
C HIS A 253 -17.14 2.88 16.99
N LYS A 254 -18.34 3.33 16.62
CA LYS A 254 -19.31 2.47 15.91
C LYS A 254 -18.81 2.11 14.51
N PHE A 255 -18.92 0.84 14.15
CA PHE A 255 -18.50 0.29 12.84
C PHE A 255 -17.02 0.54 12.54
N PHE A 256 -16.16 0.33 13.54
CA PHE A 256 -14.72 0.33 13.35
C PHE A 256 -14.20 -1.11 13.23
N SER A 257 -13.08 -1.24 12.53
CA SER A 257 -12.29 -2.46 12.43
C SER A 257 -10.82 -2.14 12.57
N TYR A 258 -10.02 -3.12 12.98
CA TYR A 258 -8.58 -2.89 13.12
C TYR A 258 -7.92 -2.69 11.76
N MET A 259 -6.98 -1.75 11.75
CA MET A 259 -6.07 -1.50 10.65
C MET A 259 -4.63 -1.73 11.10
N PHE A 260 -3.83 -2.35 10.23
CA PHE A 260 -2.37 -2.28 10.29
C PHE A 260 -1.95 -1.09 9.45
N TRP A 261 -1.53 -0.02 10.12
CA TRP A 261 -1.13 1.23 9.50
C TRP A 261 0.35 1.49 9.73
N PHE A 262 1.04 2.03 8.74
CA PHE A 262 2.42 2.43 8.93
C PHE A 262 2.86 3.64 8.13
N THR A 263 3.92 4.27 8.62
CA THR A 263 4.84 5.18 7.92
C THR A 263 6.26 4.63 8.06
N PRO A 264 7.27 5.21 7.39
CA PRO A 264 8.67 4.82 7.58
C PRO A 264 9.19 4.84 9.03
N SER A 265 8.48 5.53 9.94
CA SER A 265 8.92 5.78 11.31
C SER A 265 8.07 5.10 12.39
N ARG A 266 6.90 4.55 12.05
CA ARG A 266 6.04 3.90 13.06
C ARG A 266 4.99 2.98 12.43
N ILE A 267 4.56 2.01 13.22
CA ILE A 267 3.39 1.17 12.99
C ILE A 267 2.31 1.52 14.02
N LYS A 268 1.05 1.50 13.59
CA LYS A 268 -0.13 1.63 14.42
C LYS A 268 -1.08 0.47 14.17
N ILE A 269 -1.51 -0.19 15.24
CA ILE A 269 -2.60 -1.18 15.22
C ILE A 269 -3.77 -0.54 15.95
N VAL A 270 -4.70 0.03 15.19
CA VAL A 270 -5.75 0.91 15.73
C VAL A 270 -7.09 0.68 15.06
N GLY A 271 -8.16 1.14 15.71
CA GLY A 271 -9.51 1.17 15.12
C GLY A 271 -9.64 2.25 14.05
N THR A 272 -10.37 1.95 12.98
CA THR A 272 -10.75 2.95 11.97
C THR A 272 -12.07 2.64 11.31
N SER A 273 -12.70 3.66 10.72
CA SER A 273 -14.01 3.56 10.07
C SER A 273 -13.98 2.53 8.94
N ARG A 274 -14.89 1.55 9.00
CA ARG A 274 -15.03 0.51 7.98
C ARG A 274 -15.34 1.05 6.57
N GLY A 275 -15.81 2.30 6.45
CA GLY A 275 -16.12 2.96 5.17
C GLY A 275 -14.91 3.42 4.36
N TYR A 276 -13.69 3.33 4.90
CA TYR A 276 -12.48 3.67 4.16
C TYR A 276 -12.05 2.54 3.21
N GLY A 277 -11.40 2.90 2.11
CA GLY A 277 -10.92 1.94 1.12
C GLY A 277 -9.46 1.59 1.33
N PHE A 278 -9.16 0.40 1.87
CA PHE A 278 -7.78 -0.06 2.06
C PHE A 278 -7.42 -1.19 1.13
N TRP A 279 -6.15 -1.22 0.74
CA TRP A 279 -5.62 -2.29 -0.09
C TRP A 279 -5.60 -3.60 0.71
N THR A 280 -6.29 -4.62 0.18
CA THR A 280 -6.63 -5.82 0.94
C THR A 280 -5.93 -7.04 0.35
N ARG A 281 -5.04 -7.64 1.14
CA ARG A 281 -4.41 -8.94 0.86
C ARG A 281 -3.95 -9.66 2.13
N PRO A 282 -3.88 -11.00 2.12
CA PRO A 282 -3.12 -11.72 3.14
C PRO A 282 -1.68 -11.22 3.14
N PHE A 283 -1.06 -11.16 4.32
CA PHE A 283 0.31 -10.66 4.46
C PHE A 283 1.35 -11.64 3.92
N GLU A 284 1.11 -12.94 4.13
CA GLU A 284 1.96 -14.06 3.70
C GLU A 284 1.13 -15.32 3.43
#